data_AF-K9ZCT1-F1
#
_entry.id   AF-K9ZCT1-F1
#
_cell.length_a   1.000
_cell.length_b   1.000
_cell.length_c   1.000
_cell.angle_alpha   90.00
_cell.angle_beta   90.00
_cell.angle_gamma   90.00
#
_symmetry.space_group_name_H-M   'P 1'
#
loop_
_entity.id
_entity.type
_entity.pdbx_description
1 polymer ?
#
loop_
_entity_poly.entity_id
_entity_poly.type
_entity_poly.pdbx_seq_one_letter_code
_entity_poly.pdbx_strand_id
1 'polypeptide(L)'
;MEGILFWVKINEWSFSRYLKMTTLSIELPDSVFSTLGKEPDELAREMKIAAAVKWYELGEISQGKAAEIAGLNRIEFMNILIRYKVSPFQYTAEELAEEIASLDE
;
A
#
# COMPACT_ATOMS: atom_id res chain seq x y z
N MET A 1 -2.44 35.57 23.69
CA MET A 1 -2.97 34.22 24.00
C MET A 1 -3.84 33.66 22.86
N GLU A 2 -4.54 34.50 22.10
CA GLU A 2 -5.33 34.11 20.90
C GLU A 2 -4.53 33.33 19.83
N GLY A 3 -3.27 33.68 19.58
CA GLY A 3 -2.46 33.06 18.52
C GLY A 3 -2.01 31.62 18.80
N ILE A 4 -1.79 31.26 20.08
CA ILE A 4 -1.43 29.89 20.46
C ILE A 4 -2.68 29.00 20.42
N LEU A 5 -3.82 29.51 20.88
CA LEU A 5 -5.11 28.82 20.76
C LEU A 5 -5.51 28.60 19.30
N PHE A 6 -5.23 29.55 18.40
CA PHE A 6 -5.45 29.39 16.97
C PHE A 6 -4.54 28.31 16.35
N TRP A 7 -3.26 28.29 16.71
CA TRP A 7 -2.30 27.27 16.24
C TRP A 7 -2.62 25.85 16.77
N VAL A 8 -3.09 25.74 18.02
CA VAL A 8 -3.59 24.48 18.60
C VAL A 8 -4.86 24.02 17.91
N LYS A 9 -5.81 24.93 17.61
CA LYS A 9 -7.08 24.61 16.95
C LYS A 9 -6.91 24.21 15.48
N ILE A 10 -5.92 24.78 14.78
CA ILE A 10 -5.53 24.36 13.42
C ILE A 10 -4.89 22.97 13.44
N ASN A 11 -4.02 22.68 14.42
CA ASN A 11 -3.43 21.35 14.55
C ASN A 11 -4.43 20.28 14.99
N GLU A 12 -5.42 20.62 15.83
CA GLU A 12 -6.56 19.75 16.14
C GLU A 12 -7.44 19.48 14.91
N TRP A 13 -7.69 20.51 14.06
CA TRP A 13 -8.45 20.35 12.81
C TRP A 13 -7.68 19.54 11.74
N SER A 14 -6.34 19.63 11.71
CA SER A 14 -5.52 18.86 10.78
C SER A 14 -5.28 17.41 11.22
N PHE A 15 -5.50 17.08 12.50
CA PHE A 15 -5.36 15.71 13.03
C PHE A 15 -6.58 14.83 12.72
N SER A 16 -7.72 15.44 12.38
CA SER A 16 -9.01 14.76 12.23
C SER A 16 -9.37 14.44 10.78
N ARG A 17 -8.39 14.08 9.95
CA ARG A 17 -8.70 13.08 8.90
C ARG A 17 -8.47 11.72 9.52
N TYR A 18 -9.37 11.34 10.45
CA TYR A 18 -9.42 9.98 10.99
C TYR A 18 -9.38 9.01 9.81
N LEU A 19 -8.31 8.25 9.67
CA LEU A 19 -8.32 7.07 8.81
C LEU A 19 -9.39 6.16 9.40
N LYS A 20 -10.55 6.10 8.74
CA LYS A 20 -11.63 5.21 9.13
C LYS A 20 -11.14 3.78 8.90
N MET A 21 -10.68 3.15 9.97
CA MET A 21 -10.25 1.77 9.93
C MET A 21 -11.48 0.85 9.85
N THR A 22 -11.42 -0.12 8.95
CA THR A 22 -12.43 -1.16 8.81
C THR A 22 -11.75 -2.51 9.01
N THR A 23 -12.30 -3.33 9.91
CA THR A 23 -11.81 -4.69 10.15
C THR A 23 -12.51 -5.65 9.19
N LEU A 24 -11.73 -6.45 8.48
CA LEU A 24 -12.21 -7.54 7.63
C LEU A 24 -11.94 -8.87 8.34
N SER A 25 -12.95 -9.73 8.42
CA SER A 25 -12.82 -11.10 8.93
C SER A 25 -12.74 -12.07 7.74
N ILE A 26 -11.79 -13.00 7.77
CA ILE A 26 -11.59 -14.01 6.72
C ILE A 26 -11.53 -15.38 7.39
N GLU A 27 -12.34 -16.31 6.92
CA GLU A 27 -12.29 -17.70 7.35
C GLU A 27 -11.27 -18.48 6.51
N LEU A 28 -10.37 -19.19 7.17
CA LEU A 28 -9.37 -20.05 6.56
C LEU A 28 -9.39 -21.40 7.28
N PRO A 29 -9.05 -22.51 6.59
CA PRO A 29 -8.82 -23.78 7.27
C PRO A 29 -7.67 -23.66 8.28
N ASP A 30 -7.83 -24.20 9.49
CA ASP A 30 -6.78 -24.18 10.53
C ASP A 30 -5.45 -24.77 10.04
N SER A 31 -5.51 -25.69 9.08
CA SER A 31 -4.33 -26.29 8.45
C SER A 31 -3.43 -25.29 7.73
N VAL A 32 -3.92 -24.09 7.41
CA VAL A 32 -3.10 -23.05 6.78
C VAL A 32 -1.99 -22.59 7.73
N PHE A 33 -2.29 -22.42 9.01
CA PHE A 33 -1.31 -21.97 10.01
C PHE A 33 -0.19 -23.01 10.22
N SER A 34 -0.55 -24.30 10.24
CA SER A 34 0.43 -25.38 10.33
C SER A 34 1.23 -25.56 9.03
N THR A 35 0.60 -25.36 7.87
CA THR A 35 1.28 -25.47 6.56
C THR A 35 2.28 -24.35 6.33
N LEU A 36 1.90 -23.12 6.68
CA LEU A 36 2.74 -21.94 6.47
C LEU A 36 3.69 -21.68 7.65
N GLY A 37 3.44 -22.28 8.81
CA GLY A 37 4.21 -22.08 10.03
C GLY A 37 4.11 -20.65 10.57
N LYS A 38 2.93 -20.04 10.47
CA LYS A 38 2.70 -18.61 10.79
C LYS A 38 1.58 -18.46 11.80
N GLU A 39 1.76 -17.48 12.68
CA GLU A 39 0.72 -17.02 13.59
C GLU A 39 -0.34 -16.19 12.85
N PRO A 40 -1.57 -16.08 13.37
CA PRO A 40 -2.66 -15.35 12.72
C PRO A 40 -2.33 -13.91 12.34
N ASP A 41 -1.68 -13.16 13.21
CA ASP A 41 -1.30 -11.76 12.96
C ASP A 41 -0.24 -11.64 11.86
N GLU A 42 0.70 -12.58 11.80
CA GLU A 42 1.72 -12.61 10.75
C GLU A 42 1.09 -12.91 9.40
N LEU A 43 0.21 -13.92 9.33
CA LEU A 43 -0.50 -14.28 8.10
C LEU A 43 -1.40 -13.13 7.62
N ALA A 44 -2.16 -12.50 8.53
CA ALA A 44 -3.02 -11.37 8.19
C ALA A 44 -2.21 -10.19 7.61
N ARG A 45 -1.04 -9.89 8.21
CA ARG A 45 -0.13 -8.86 7.70
C ARG A 45 0.38 -9.19 6.30
N GLU A 46 0.80 -10.43 6.07
CA GLU A 46 1.29 -10.88 4.77
C GLU A 46 0.19 -10.87 3.69
N MET A 47 -1.01 -11.33 4.02
CA MET A 47 -2.16 -11.28 3.11
C MET A 47 -2.48 -9.85 2.70
N LYS A 48 -2.45 -8.91 3.65
CA LYS A 48 -2.68 -7.49 3.38
C LYS A 48 -1.62 -6.89 2.44
N ILE A 49 -0.36 -7.27 2.64
CA ILE A 49 0.76 -6.88 1.77
C ILE A 49 0.58 -7.48 0.37
N ALA A 50 0.29 -8.78 0.27
CA ALA A 50 0.11 -9.47 -1.00
C ALA A 50 -1.04 -8.87 -1.82
N ALA A 51 -2.16 -8.53 -1.15
CA ALA A 51 -3.28 -7.84 -1.79
C ALA A 51 -2.88 -6.45 -2.30
N ALA A 52 -2.19 -5.64 -1.47
CA ALA A 52 -1.72 -4.31 -1.87
C ALA A 52 -0.77 -4.36 -3.07
N VAL A 53 0.14 -5.33 -3.10
CA VAL A 53 1.03 -5.57 -4.25
C VAL A 53 0.21 -5.92 -5.49
N LYS A 54 -0.77 -6.82 -5.37
CA LYS A 54 -1.55 -7.27 -6.52
C LYS A 54 -2.39 -6.15 -7.11
N TRP A 55 -3.06 -5.36 -6.27
CA TRP A 55 -3.84 -4.22 -6.74
C TRP A 55 -2.97 -3.14 -7.38
N TYR A 56 -1.77 -2.92 -6.87
CA TYR A 56 -0.81 -2.02 -7.50
C TYR A 56 -0.34 -2.55 -8.87
N GLU A 57 0.00 -3.85 -8.96
CA GLU A 57 0.42 -4.49 -10.21
C GLU A 57 -0.67 -4.42 -11.29
N LEU A 58 -1.94 -4.61 -10.89
CA LEU A 58 -3.11 -4.47 -11.77
C LEU A 58 -3.46 -3.02 -12.09
N GLY A 59 -2.77 -2.07 -11.46
CA GLY A 59 -2.98 -0.65 -11.60
C GLY A 59 -4.28 -0.10 -11.02
N GLU A 60 -4.95 -0.87 -10.16
CA GLU A 60 -6.18 -0.48 -9.47
C GLU A 60 -5.93 0.60 -8.40
N ILE A 61 -4.72 0.63 -7.83
CA ILE A 61 -4.31 1.60 -6.82
C ILE A 61 -2.91 2.14 -7.10
N SER A 62 -2.67 3.38 -6.68
CA SER A 62 -1.33 3.98 -6.77
C SER A 62 -0.36 3.37 -5.75
N GLN A 63 0.95 3.48 -6.02
CA GLN A 63 2.00 3.03 -5.11
C GLN A 63 1.85 3.60 -3.68
N GLY A 64 1.48 4.88 -3.56
CA GLY A 64 1.25 5.52 -2.26
C GLY A 64 0.07 4.92 -1.50
N LYS A 65 -1.02 4.58 -2.19
CA LYS A 65 -2.17 3.91 -1.58
C LYS A 65 -1.85 2.46 -1.20
N ALA A 66 -1.08 1.76 -2.03
CA ALA A 66 -0.64 0.41 -1.73
C ALA A 66 0.27 0.36 -0.48
N ALA A 67 1.19 1.31 -0.34
CA ALA A 67 2.02 1.47 0.86
C ALA A 67 1.16 1.75 2.11
N GLU A 68 0.18 2.66 2.01
CA GLU A 68 -0.76 2.96 3.09
C GLU A 68 -1.55 1.71 3.54
N ILE A 69 -2.12 0.96 2.60
CA ILE A 69 -2.87 -0.28 2.87
C ILE A 69 -1.95 -1.33 3.53
N ALA A 70 -0.75 -1.51 3.00
CA ALA A 70 0.26 -2.42 3.54
C ALA A 70 0.69 -2.02 4.97
N GLY A 71 0.49 -0.76 5.37
CA GLY A 71 1.00 -0.21 6.62
C GLY A 71 2.51 0.03 6.58
N LEU A 72 3.01 0.39 5.40
CA LEU A 72 4.43 0.59 5.11
C LEU A 72 4.66 2.01 4.63
N ASN A 73 5.88 2.51 4.83
CA ASN A 73 6.31 3.71 4.14
C ASN A 73 6.63 3.39 2.66
N ARG A 74 6.82 4.44 1.85
CA ARG A 74 7.08 4.28 0.39
C ARG A 74 8.33 3.44 0.10
N ILE A 75 9.41 3.60 0.87
CA ILE A 75 10.67 2.88 0.66
C ILE A 75 10.49 1.39 0.98
N GLU A 76 9.84 1.09 2.10
CA GLU A 76 9.50 -0.27 2.49
C GLU A 76 8.63 -0.96 1.44
N PHE A 77 7.63 -0.25 0.90
CA PHE A 77 6.78 -0.79 -0.13
C PHE A 77 7.53 -1.03 -1.45
N MET A 78 8.43 -0.14 -1.87
CA MET A 78 9.29 -0.41 -3.03
C MET A 78 10.14 -1.68 -2.83
N ASN A 79 10.69 -1.89 -1.63
CA ASN A 79 11.43 -3.11 -1.31
C ASN A 79 10.54 -4.37 -1.34
N ILE A 80 9.23 -4.24 -1.07
CA ILE A 80 8.28 -5.33 -1.22
C ILE A 80 8.08 -5.67 -2.70
N LEU A 81 7.89 -4.67 -3.56
CA LEU A 81 7.69 -4.88 -5.01
C LEU A 81 8.84 -5.70 -5.61
N ILE A 82 10.08 -5.39 -5.22
CA ILE A 82 11.27 -6.15 -5.64
C ILE A 82 11.17 -7.62 -5.21
N ARG A 83 10.77 -7.91 -3.95
CA ARG A 83 10.62 -9.30 -3.46
C ARG A 83 9.52 -10.06 -4.19
N TYR A 84 8.45 -9.37 -4.55
CA TYR A 84 7.33 -9.93 -5.33
C TYR A 84 7.59 -9.96 -6.83
N LYS A 85 8.74 -9.45 -7.30
CA LYS A 85 9.09 -9.33 -8.73
C LYS A 85 8.08 -8.51 -9.54
N VAL A 86 7.50 -7.49 -8.92
CA VAL A 86 6.61 -6.52 -9.55
C VAL A 86 7.41 -5.26 -9.89
N SER A 87 7.23 -4.74 -11.10
CA SER A 87 7.86 -3.47 -11.52
C SER A 87 7.44 -2.33 -10.58
N PRO A 88 8.37 -1.49 -10.09
CA PRO A 88 8.02 -0.28 -9.32
C PRO A 88 7.49 0.85 -10.20
N PHE A 89 7.45 0.64 -11.52
CA PHE A 89 6.88 1.54 -12.50
C PHE A 89 5.62 0.90 -13.08
N GLN A 90 4.51 1.60 -12.91
CA GLN A 90 3.20 1.20 -13.38
C GLN A 90 2.97 1.83 -14.77
N TYR A 91 3.79 1.45 -15.74
CA TYR A 91 3.61 1.82 -17.14
C TYR A 91 2.86 0.71 -17.88
N THR A 92 1.96 1.08 -18.78
CA THR A 92 1.42 0.15 -19.77
C THR A 92 2.46 -0.12 -20.87
N ALA A 93 2.30 -1.21 -21.61
CA ALA A 93 3.19 -1.50 -22.74
C ALA A 93 3.07 -0.42 -23.81
N GLU A 94 1.88 0.14 -23.97
CA GLU A 94 1.55 1.23 -24.88
C GLU A 94 2.24 2.53 -24.47
N GLU A 95 2.15 2.92 -23.19
CA GLU A 95 2.84 4.11 -22.65
C GLU A 95 4.35 4.01 -22.84
N LEU A 96 4.92 2.83 -22.59
CA LEU A 96 6.35 2.61 -22.79
C LEU A 96 6.75 2.67 -24.27
N ALA A 97 5.90 2.14 -25.17
CA ALA A 97 6.14 2.20 -26.61
C ALA A 97 6.06 3.63 -27.16
N GLU A 98 5.10 4.43 -26.68
CA GLU A 98 4.99 5.85 -27.02
C GLU A 98 6.20 6.64 -26.51
N GLU A 99 6.66 6.39 -25.29
CA GLU A 99 7.84 7.05 -24.72
C GLU A 99 9.10 6.71 -25.56
N ILE A 100 9.32 5.43 -25.89
CA ILE A 100 10.46 5.02 -26.73
C ILE A 100 10.39 5.65 -28.12
N ALA A 101 9.23 5.67 -28.76
CA ALA A 101 9.07 6.25 -30.09
C ALA A 101 9.36 7.76 -30.11
N SER A 102 9.05 8.47 -29.02
CA SER A 102 9.33 9.91 -28.89
C SER A 102 10.82 10.25 -28.71
N LEU A 103 11.67 9.27 -28.37
CA LEU A 103 13.11 9.45 -28.19
C LEU A 103 13.92 9.34 -29.51
N ASP A 104 13.28 8.85 -30.58
CA ASP A 104 13.88 8.69 -31.91
C ASP A 104 13.61 9.89 -32.86
N GLU A 105 12.90 10.95 -32.39
CA GLU A 105 12.72 12.25 -33.07
C GLU A 105 13.73 13.31 -32.60
#